data_AF-A0A0A3INL9-F1
#
_entry.id   AF-A0A0A3INL9-F1
#
_cell.length_a   1.000
_cell.length_b   1.000
_cell.length_c   1.000
_cell.angle_alpha   90.00
_cell.angle_beta   90.00
_cell.angle_gamma   90.00
#
_symmetry.space_group_name_H-M   'P 1'
#
loop_
_entity.id
_entity.type
_entity.pdbx_description
1 polymer ?
#
loop_
_entity_poly.entity_id
_entity_poly.type
_entity_poly.pdbx_seq_one_letter_code
_entity_poly.pdbx_strand_id
1 'polypeptide(L)'
;MRLVNTYLSIKEIKKQEIAIIRHLFAKEYAENIEVNSYKYEDRKYFETDFDIIDIEFRKENVFKEIDKLINIHVKAMQLINQDVEIIVANDDTDVEIQLFEKNCNDISVFGLFITRREIEAIKPYYISTICNAYLSFENVSFGVIF
;
A
#
# COMPACT_ATOMS: atom_id res chain seq x y z
N MET A 1 2.24 13.19 -9.54
CA MET A 1 2.54 12.77 -8.15
C MET A 1 3.16 11.38 -8.20
N ARG A 2 4.00 11.00 -7.23
CA ARG A 2 4.37 9.59 -7.04
C ARG A 2 3.53 9.00 -5.90
N LEU A 3 2.73 7.99 -6.21
CA LEU A 3 2.04 7.21 -5.18
C LEU A 3 2.86 5.95 -4.91
N VAL A 4 3.50 5.89 -3.76
CA VAL A 4 4.33 4.77 -3.34
C VAL A 4 3.43 3.73 -2.69
N ASN A 5 3.50 2.50 -3.19
CA ASN A 5 2.74 1.36 -2.67
C ASN A 5 3.73 0.32 -2.16
N THR A 6 4.03 0.38 -0.87
CA THR A 6 5.05 -0.44 -0.24
C THR A 6 4.44 -1.71 0.33
N TYR A 7 5.01 -2.85 -0.06
CA TYR A 7 4.72 -4.16 0.51
C TYR A 7 5.84 -4.54 1.47
N LEU A 8 5.51 -4.64 2.75
CA LEU A 8 6.40 -5.15 3.79
C LEU A 8 6.17 -6.65 3.98
N SER A 9 7.23 -7.43 3.91
CA SER A 9 7.18 -8.89 4.07
C SER A 9 8.35 -9.43 4.88
N ILE A 10 8.19 -10.60 5.50
CA ILE A 10 9.28 -11.25 6.25
C ILE A 10 10.34 -11.85 5.32
N LYS A 11 9.94 -12.24 4.10
CA LYS A 11 10.83 -12.76 3.06
C LYS A 11 10.60 -11.99 1.78
N GLU A 12 11.66 -11.85 0.98
CA GLU A 12 11.58 -11.23 -0.35
C GLU A 12 10.42 -11.82 -1.17
N ILE A 13 9.60 -10.95 -1.77
CA ILE A 13 8.53 -11.35 -2.68
C ILE A 13 9.16 -11.88 -3.96
N LYS A 14 8.64 -12.99 -4.50
CA LYS A 14 9.26 -13.60 -5.69
C LYS A 14 9.08 -12.68 -6.90
N LYS A 15 10.11 -12.60 -7.76
CA LYS A 15 10.07 -11.84 -9.01
C LYS A 15 8.83 -12.13 -9.88
N GLN A 16 8.34 -13.37 -9.89
CA GLN A 16 7.12 -13.74 -10.62
C GLN A 16 5.87 -13.12 -10.01
N GLU A 17 5.75 -13.11 -8.67
CA GLU A 17 4.65 -12.45 -7.95
C GLU A 17 4.70 -10.94 -8.19
N ILE A 18 5.89 -10.33 -8.09
CA ILE A 18 6.12 -8.91 -8.38
C ILE A 18 5.67 -8.54 -9.80
N ALA A 19 6.03 -9.34 -10.80
CA ALA A 19 5.65 -9.08 -12.19
C ALA A 19 4.12 -9.13 -12.39
N ILE A 20 3.43 -10.04 -11.70
CA ILE A 20 1.96 -10.14 -11.77
C ILE A 20 1.32 -8.94 -11.07
N ILE A 21 1.81 -8.53 -9.91
CA ILE A 21 1.29 -7.36 -9.17
C ILE A 21 1.46 -6.09 -10.02
N ARG A 22 2.65 -5.89 -10.61
CA ARG A 22 2.90 -4.79 -11.55
C ARG A 22 1.89 -4.80 -12.70
N HIS A 23 1.57 -5.97 -13.24
CA HIS A 23 0.58 -6.10 -14.30
C HIS A 23 -0.85 -5.77 -13.83
N LEU A 24 -1.21 -6.05 -12.56
CA LEU A 24 -2.50 -5.62 -12.00
C LEU A 24 -2.61 -4.11 -11.94
N PHE A 25 -1.56 -3.41 -11.48
CA PHE A 25 -1.52 -1.96 -11.51
C PHE A 25 -1.63 -1.41 -12.93
N ALA A 26 -0.85 -1.95 -13.87
CA ALA A 26 -0.82 -1.48 -15.25
C ALA A 26 -2.16 -1.64 -16.02
N LYS A 27 -3.04 -2.53 -15.56
CA LYS A 27 -4.40 -2.66 -16.14
C LYS A 27 -5.32 -1.52 -15.74
N GLU A 28 -5.11 -0.98 -14.54
CA GLU A 28 -6.02 -0.02 -13.92
C GLU A 28 -5.50 1.41 -13.99
N TYR A 29 -4.18 1.57 -14.05
CA TYR A 29 -3.45 2.81 -14.22
C TYR A 29 -2.58 2.65 -15.48
N ALA A 30 -2.84 3.43 -16.52
CA ALA A 30 -2.08 3.41 -17.78
C ALA A 30 -0.68 4.07 -17.63
N GLU A 31 -0.15 4.06 -16.41
CA GLU A 31 0.93 4.90 -15.93
C GLU A 31 2.27 4.16 -15.87
N ASN A 32 3.34 4.95 -15.75
CA ASN A 32 4.67 4.43 -15.48
C ASN A 32 4.72 3.86 -14.06
N ILE A 33 4.89 2.55 -13.96
CA ILE A 33 5.07 1.85 -12.70
C ILE A 33 6.53 1.45 -12.55
N GLU A 34 7.21 2.11 -11.62
CA GLU A 34 8.55 1.74 -11.14
C GLU A 34 8.41 0.71 -10.03
N VAL A 35 9.30 -0.28 -10.01
CA VAL A 35 9.29 -1.33 -9.00
C VAL A 35 10.68 -1.48 -8.43
N ASN A 36 10.80 -1.31 -7.13
CA ASN A 36 12.04 -1.46 -6.42
C ASN A 36 11.86 -2.42 -5.24
N SER A 37 12.96 -3.06 -4.82
CA SER A 37 12.92 -3.97 -3.68
C SER A 37 14.18 -3.82 -2.86
N TYR A 38 14.02 -3.72 -1.56
CA TYR A 38 15.09 -3.37 -0.63
C TYR A 38 15.11 -4.32 0.56
N LYS A 39 16.33 -4.56 1.07
CA LYS A 39 16.53 -5.13 2.40
C LYS A 39 17.63 -4.35 3.09
N TYR A 40 17.22 -3.40 3.93
CA TYR A 40 18.14 -2.65 4.79
C TYR A 40 18.57 -3.52 5.98
N GLU A 41 19.84 -3.40 6.39
CA GLU A 41 20.44 -4.22 7.43
C GLU A 41 19.81 -4.00 8.81
N ASP A 42 19.37 -2.77 9.07
CA ASP A 42 18.77 -2.32 10.34
C ASP A 42 17.25 -2.48 10.39
N ARG A 43 16.61 -2.92 9.29
CA ARG A 43 15.16 -3.07 9.17
C ARG A 43 14.70 -4.49 9.39
N LYS A 44 13.49 -4.66 9.91
CA LYS A 44 12.88 -5.97 10.17
C LYS A 44 12.38 -6.61 8.87
N TYR A 45 11.71 -5.83 8.03
CA TYR A 45 11.02 -6.35 6.84
C TYR A 45 11.89 -6.26 5.59
N PHE A 46 11.51 -7.02 4.56
CA PHE A 46 11.81 -6.73 3.18
C PHE A 46 10.78 -5.73 2.67
N GLU A 47 11.21 -4.85 1.80
CA GLU A 47 10.40 -3.80 1.21
C GLU A 47 10.31 -4.03 -0.29
N THR A 48 9.12 -3.88 -0.86
CA THR A 48 8.89 -3.94 -2.29
C THR A 48 7.89 -2.86 -2.67
N ASP A 49 8.36 -1.87 -3.40
CA ASP A 49 7.58 -0.69 -3.77
C ASP A 49 7.07 -0.80 -5.18
N PHE A 50 5.81 -0.40 -5.36
CA PHE A 50 5.19 -0.18 -6.66
C PHE A 50 4.83 1.30 -6.75
N ASP A 51 5.72 2.07 -7.36
CA ASP A 51 5.58 3.51 -7.51
C ASP A 51 4.73 3.80 -8.74
N ILE A 52 3.53 4.31 -8.52
CA ILE A 52 2.68 4.80 -9.61
C ILE A 52 3.01 6.28 -9.82
N ILE A 53 3.61 6.58 -10.97
CA ILE A 53 4.04 7.94 -11.33
C ILE A 53 2.89 8.65 -12.07
N ASP A 54 2.86 9.97 -11.96
CA ASP A 54 1.91 10.87 -12.65
C ASP A 54 0.43 10.59 -12.38
N ILE A 55 0.13 9.98 -11.23
CA ILE A 55 -1.24 9.79 -10.76
C ILE A 55 -1.78 11.07 -10.12
N GLU A 56 -3.07 11.35 -10.33
CA GLU A 56 -3.79 12.47 -9.73
C GLU A 56 -5.13 11.99 -9.19
N PHE A 57 -5.41 12.31 -7.92
CA PHE A 57 -6.73 12.09 -7.34
C PHE A 57 -7.51 13.40 -7.39
N ARG A 58 -8.73 13.35 -7.93
CA ARG A 58 -9.64 14.49 -7.89
C ARG A 58 -10.61 14.31 -6.74
N LYS A 59 -11.03 15.42 -6.13
CA LYS A 59 -12.00 15.38 -5.03
C LYS A 59 -13.26 14.59 -5.39
N GLU A 60 -13.72 14.68 -6.63
CA GLU A 60 -14.96 14.05 -7.09
C GLU A 60 -14.85 12.52 -7.22
N ASN A 61 -13.64 11.97 -7.42
CA ASN A 61 -13.42 10.54 -7.64
C ASN A 61 -12.51 9.86 -6.62
N VAL A 62 -11.97 10.60 -5.63
CA VAL A 62 -10.95 10.08 -4.70
C VAL A 62 -11.35 8.75 -4.07
N PHE A 63 -12.56 8.62 -3.52
CA PHE A 63 -13.01 7.37 -2.90
C PHE A 63 -13.10 6.21 -3.90
N LYS A 64 -13.55 6.47 -5.13
CA LYS A 64 -13.60 5.46 -6.18
C LYS A 64 -12.20 4.99 -6.58
N GLU A 65 -11.24 5.89 -6.65
CA GLU A 65 -9.85 5.56 -6.94
C GLU A 65 -9.19 4.80 -5.78
N ILE A 66 -9.51 5.16 -4.52
CA ILE A 66 -9.08 4.39 -3.34
C ILE A 66 -9.68 2.98 -3.35
N ASP A 67 -10.97 2.82 -3.65
CA ASP A 67 -11.59 1.50 -3.76
C ASP A 67 -10.95 0.66 -4.89
N LYS A 68 -10.62 1.28 -6.02
CA LYS A 68 -9.86 0.64 -7.10
C LYS A 68 -8.49 0.17 -6.59
N LEU A 69 -7.77 1.03 -5.87
CA LEU A 69 -6.45 0.72 -5.32
C LEU A 69 -6.52 -0.45 -4.33
N ILE A 70 -7.46 -0.41 -3.39
CA ILE A 70 -7.72 -1.50 -2.44
C ILE A 70 -8.00 -2.82 -3.19
N ASN A 71 -8.81 -2.79 -4.25
CA ASN A 71 -9.12 -3.99 -5.02
C ASN A 71 -7.88 -4.59 -5.73
N ILE A 72 -6.93 -3.77 -6.17
CA ILE A 72 -5.65 -4.25 -6.73
C ILE A 72 -4.86 -4.96 -5.63
N HIS A 73 -4.76 -4.36 -4.44
CA HIS A 73 -4.05 -4.93 -3.30
C HIS A 73 -4.68 -6.22 -2.78
N VAL A 74 -6.01 -6.29 -2.71
CA VAL A 74 -6.73 -7.52 -2.34
C VAL A 74 -6.33 -8.67 -3.29
N LYS A 75 -6.32 -8.42 -4.60
CA LYS A 75 -5.90 -9.41 -5.60
C LYS A 75 -4.42 -9.77 -5.44
N ALA A 76 -3.55 -8.80 -5.20
CA ALA A 76 -2.13 -9.03 -4.96
C ALA A 76 -1.89 -9.93 -3.73
N MET A 77 -2.56 -9.65 -2.61
CA MET A 77 -2.46 -10.41 -1.37
C MET A 77 -2.96 -11.86 -1.49
N GLN A 78 -3.84 -12.17 -2.43
CA GLN A 78 -4.26 -13.54 -2.74
C GLN A 78 -3.19 -14.33 -3.51
N LEU A 79 -2.33 -13.64 -4.26
CA LEU A 79 -1.32 -14.23 -5.12
C LEU A 79 0.02 -14.42 -4.39
N ILE A 80 0.31 -13.57 -3.40
CA ILE A 80 1.52 -13.65 -2.61
C ILE A 80 1.38 -14.79 -1.58
N ASN A 81 2.28 -15.78 -1.64
CA ASN A 81 2.24 -16.93 -0.74
C ASN A 81 2.94 -16.66 0.61
N GLN A 82 2.65 -15.50 1.21
CA GLN A 82 3.09 -15.09 2.55
C GLN A 82 2.24 -13.90 3.02
N ASP A 83 2.32 -13.60 4.32
CA ASP A 83 1.72 -12.39 4.86
C ASP A 83 2.51 -11.16 4.43
N VAL A 84 1.77 -10.13 4.04
CA VAL A 84 2.29 -8.82 3.68
C VAL A 84 1.47 -7.75 4.36
N GLU A 85 2.14 -6.65 4.68
CA GLU A 85 1.55 -5.42 5.19
C GLU A 85 1.75 -4.36 4.11
N ILE A 86 0.70 -3.66 3.73
CA ILE A 86 0.76 -2.72 2.60
C ILE A 86 0.54 -1.31 3.12
N ILE A 87 1.48 -0.43 2.83
CA ILE A 87 1.42 0.99 3.15
C ILE A 87 1.39 1.77 1.85
N VAL A 88 0.43 2.67 1.71
CA VAL A 88 0.33 3.58 0.57
C VAL A 88 0.42 5.01 1.06
N ALA A 89 1.38 5.74 0.52
CA ALA A 89 1.62 7.13 0.84
C ALA A 89 2.04 7.94 -0.40
N ASN A 90 2.02 9.26 -0.24
CA ASN A 90 2.51 10.18 -1.26
C ASN A 90 4.03 10.34 -1.14
N ASP A 91 4.73 10.26 -2.26
CA ASP A 91 6.19 10.43 -2.44
C ASP A 91 7.09 9.38 -1.78
N ASP A 92 6.87 8.97 -0.53
CA ASP A 92 7.67 8.00 0.25
C ASP A 92 6.84 7.38 1.40
N THR A 93 7.25 6.22 1.92
CA THR A 93 6.64 5.48 3.04
C THR A 93 7.59 5.27 4.23
N ASP A 94 8.83 5.76 4.21
CA ASP A 94 9.83 5.47 5.24
C ASP A 94 9.38 5.80 6.68
N VAL A 95 8.68 6.93 6.87
CA VAL A 95 8.18 7.35 8.18
C VAL A 95 7.15 6.36 8.72
N GLU A 96 6.20 5.95 7.88
CA GLU A 96 5.19 4.95 8.19
C GLU A 96 5.85 3.60 8.51
N ILE A 97 6.85 3.18 7.73
CA ILE A 97 7.58 1.92 7.99
C ILE A 97 8.27 1.98 9.36
N GLN A 98 8.97 3.07 9.69
CA GLN A 98 9.62 3.23 10.99
C GLN A 98 8.62 3.16 12.16
N LEU A 99 7.45 3.77 12.00
CA LEU A 99 6.38 3.71 13.01
C LEU A 99 5.80 2.30 13.12
N PHE A 100 5.56 1.64 11.97
CA PHE A 100 5.06 0.28 11.90
C PHE A 100 5.99 -0.70 12.64
N GLU A 101 7.31 -0.56 12.45
CA GLU A 101 8.31 -1.41 13.10
C GLU A 101 8.37 -1.22 14.62
N LYS A 102 8.08 -0.01 15.11
CA LYS A 102 8.00 0.28 16.56
C LYS A 102 6.69 -0.23 17.17
N ASN A 103 5.57 0.00 16.50
CA ASN A 103 4.25 -0.43 16.93
C ASN A 103 3.32 -0.68 15.72
N CYS A 104 3.17 -1.93 15.33
CA CYS A 104 2.40 -2.34 14.15
C CYS A 104 0.87 -2.15 14.25
N ASN A 105 0.37 -1.62 15.37
CA ASN A 105 -1.03 -1.24 15.57
C ASN A 105 -1.24 0.28 15.59
N ASP A 106 -0.16 1.07 15.65
CA ASP A 106 -0.22 2.52 15.56
C ASP A 106 -0.09 2.96 14.10
N ILE A 107 -1.25 3.12 13.46
CA ILE A 107 -1.37 3.53 12.05
C ILE A 107 -1.94 4.95 11.92
N SER A 108 -1.84 5.75 12.98
CA SER A 108 -2.49 7.06 13.10
C SER A 108 -2.10 8.04 11.98
N VAL A 109 -0.87 7.95 11.48
CA VAL A 109 -0.35 8.81 10.42
C VAL A 109 -0.48 8.24 9.01
N PHE A 110 -1.00 7.02 8.86
CA PHE A 110 -0.93 6.31 7.59
C PHE A 110 -2.06 6.80 6.68
N GLY A 111 -1.75 7.08 5.42
CA GLY A 111 -2.74 7.44 4.41
C GLY A 111 -3.68 6.28 4.11
N LEU A 112 -3.14 5.19 3.57
CA LEU A 112 -3.86 3.93 3.39
C LEU A 112 -2.99 2.78 3.86
N PHE A 113 -3.54 2.00 4.78
CA PHE A 113 -2.90 0.80 5.31
C PHE A 113 -3.77 -0.42 5.06
N ILE A 114 -3.19 -1.50 4.52
CA ILE A 114 -3.92 -2.73 4.21
C ILE A 114 -3.20 -3.91 4.84
N THR A 115 -3.94 -4.70 5.62
CA THR A 115 -3.41 -5.81 6.40
C THR A 115 -4.42 -6.96 6.48
N ARG A 116 -3.93 -8.19 6.68
CA ARG A 116 -4.81 -9.33 7.02
C ARG A 116 -5.37 -9.25 8.45
N ARG A 117 -4.70 -8.49 9.32
CA ARG A 117 -5.03 -8.40 10.74
C ARG A 117 -6.17 -7.43 10.98
N GLU A 118 -6.90 -7.64 12.06
CA GLU A 118 -7.82 -6.64 12.60
C GLU A 118 -7.06 -5.80 13.64
N ILE A 119 -7.31 -4.49 13.65
CA ILE A 119 -6.80 -3.57 14.66
C ILE A 119 -8.00 -3.17 15.54
N GLU A 120 -8.10 -3.80 16.72
CA GLU A 120 -9.32 -3.79 17.57
C GLU A 120 -9.88 -2.39 17.91
N ALA A 121 -9.06 -1.35 17.86
CA ALA A 121 -9.44 0.02 18.21
C ALA A 121 -9.81 0.92 17.00
N ILE A 122 -9.64 0.43 15.77
CA ILE A 122 -9.83 1.23 14.56
C ILE A 122 -10.82 0.52 13.65
N LYS A 123 -11.89 1.22 13.26
CA LYS A 123 -12.86 0.67 12.30
C LYS A 123 -12.23 0.69 10.90
N PRO A 124 -12.15 -0.45 10.19
CA PRO A 124 -11.66 -0.45 8.82
C PRO A 124 -12.59 0.34 7.89
N TYR A 125 -12.00 1.00 6.91
CA TYR A 125 -12.72 1.60 5.77
C TYR A 125 -13.29 0.50 4.86
N TYR A 126 -12.52 -0.56 4.63
CA TYR A 126 -12.92 -1.72 3.85
C TYR A 126 -12.59 -3.03 4.58
N ILE A 127 -13.48 -4.00 4.49
CA ILE A 127 -13.33 -5.33 5.10
C ILE A 127 -13.66 -6.39 4.06
N SER A 128 -12.84 -7.44 4.02
CA SER A 128 -13.09 -8.65 3.24
C SER A 128 -12.58 -9.87 3.99
N THR A 129 -12.80 -11.06 3.43
CA THR A 129 -12.20 -12.30 3.95
C THR A 129 -10.68 -12.36 3.75
N ILE A 130 -10.09 -11.44 2.99
CA ILE A 130 -8.66 -11.42 2.65
C ILE A 130 -7.90 -10.41 3.50
N CYS A 131 -8.46 -9.21 3.68
CA CYS A 131 -7.80 -8.12 4.38
C CYS A 131 -8.81 -7.07 4.89
N ASN A 132 -8.29 -6.22 5.77
CA ASN A 132 -8.85 -4.96 6.22
C ASN A 132 -8.04 -3.81 5.62
N ALA A 133 -8.70 -2.76 5.18
CA ALA A 133 -8.05 -1.51 4.78
C ALA A 133 -8.49 -0.36 5.68
N TYR A 134 -7.53 0.44 6.11
CA TYR A 134 -7.71 1.60 6.98
C TYR A 134 -7.25 2.83 6.21
N LEU A 135 -8.13 3.84 6.10
CA LEU A 135 -7.94 5.02 5.27
C LEU A 135 -8.01 6.28 6.15
N SER A 136 -7.02 7.15 6.02
CA SER A 136 -7.00 8.48 6.61
C SER A 136 -6.56 9.52 5.57
N PHE A 137 -7.32 10.62 5.47
CA PHE A 137 -6.94 11.78 4.67
C PHE A 137 -6.27 12.88 5.50
N GLU A 138 -6.17 12.71 6.82
CA GLU A 138 -5.66 13.76 7.73
C GLU A 138 -4.15 13.98 7.56
N ASN A 139 -3.41 12.90 7.28
CA ASN A 139 -1.94 12.89 7.33
C ASN A 139 -1.28 12.61 5.98
N VAL A 140 -2.06 12.19 4.96
CA VAL A 140 -1.58 12.00 3.59
C VAL A 140 -2.57 12.66 2.63
N SER A 141 -2.13 13.72 1.98
CA SER A 141 -2.79 14.17 0.76
C SER A 141 -2.40 13.19 -0.33
N PHE A 142 -3.32 12.33 -0.78
CA PHE A 142 -3.15 11.51 -1.99
C PHE A 142 -3.04 12.40 -3.26
N GLY A 143 -2.31 13.51 -3.21
CA GLY A 143 -2.20 14.53 -4.26
C GLY A 143 -3.55 15.10 -4.66
N VAL A 144 -4.49 15.19 -3.72
CA VAL A 144 -5.85 15.62 -4.01
C VAL A 144 -5.84 17.06 -4.48
N ILE A 145 -6.21 17.28 -5.73
CA ILE A 145 -6.42 18.63 -6.30
C ILE A 145 -7.84 19.05 -5.93
N PHE A 146 -7.95 20.15 -5.19
CA PHE A 146 -9.21 20.76 -4.73
C PHE A 146 -9.69 21.88 -5.66
#